data_AF-A0A0F8WB60-F1
#
_entry.id   AF-A0A0F8WB60-F1
#
_cell.length_a   1.000
_cell.length_b   1.000
_cell.length_c   1.000
_cell.angle_alpha   90.00
_cell.angle_beta   90.00
_cell.angle_gamma   90.00
#
_symmetry.space_group_name_H-M   'P 1'
#
loop_
_entity.id
_entity.type
_entity.pdbx_description
1 polymer ?
#
loop_
_entity_poly.entity_id
_entity_poly.type
_entity_poly.pdbx_seq_one_letter_code
_entity_poly.pdbx_strand_id
1 'polypeptide(L)'
;MVTQTYGKMLNITDESETTLEESIESNLKHYTGGTMYSFKKMYKPPFSAYPTAKIMIVTNHLPAFKDTSDGVWRRLLIVPFDYAVPKNRQVKGLASKIITTEMPGVLAWALKGARKLEKYGFIVPDKCTKKIAEYRREAIAEMTFLEENFEVDDDERIGCSAFRKDYEDWCKEQGVKPKGMRKLSKTMKKVFPLYSRRRSREGADLGYFYYGIKIQRQSIYYKA
;
A
#
# COMPACT_ATOMS: atom_id res chain seq x y z
N MET A 1 7.35 13.38 -15.27
CA MET A 1 8.51 12.73 -15.90
C MET A 1 9.71 12.81 -14.95
N VAL A 2 10.20 11.67 -14.43
CA VAL A 2 11.22 11.60 -13.34
C VAL A 2 12.52 12.32 -13.69
N THR A 3 12.86 12.46 -14.98
CA THR A 3 14.08 13.14 -15.43
C THR A 3 14.22 14.58 -14.95
N GLN A 4 13.11 15.32 -14.79
CA GLN A 4 13.13 16.73 -14.40
C GLN A 4 13.37 16.94 -12.89
N THR A 5 13.46 15.86 -12.12
CA THR A 5 13.60 15.91 -10.66
C THR A 5 15.05 16.09 -10.20
N TYR A 6 16.04 15.85 -11.07
CA TYR A 6 17.44 16.01 -10.71
C TYR A 6 17.76 17.48 -10.34
N GLY A 7 18.37 17.67 -9.17
CA GLY A 7 18.67 19.01 -8.63
C GLY A 7 17.45 19.74 -8.07
N LYS A 8 16.29 19.07 -7.97
CA LYS A 8 15.08 19.61 -7.32
C LYS A 8 14.94 19.04 -5.91
N MET A 9 14.27 19.78 -5.03
CA MET A 9 13.99 19.35 -3.66
C MET A 9 12.66 18.59 -3.55
N LEU A 10 11.68 18.95 -4.36
CA LEU A 10 10.33 18.39 -4.32
C LEU A 10 9.79 18.22 -5.75
N ASN A 11 9.14 17.09 -5.98
CA ASN A 11 8.38 16.78 -7.18
C ASN A 11 6.94 16.51 -6.75
N ILE A 12 6.03 17.42 -7.08
CA ILE A 12 4.59 17.28 -6.84
C ILE A 12 3.94 16.86 -8.15
N THR A 13 3.11 15.82 -8.10
CA THR A 13 2.29 15.41 -9.22
C THR A 13 0.85 15.26 -8.77
N ASP A 14 -0.07 15.78 -9.57
CA ASP A 14 -1.48 15.49 -9.45
C ASP A 14 -1.80 14.28 -10.34
N GLU A 15 -2.85 13.55 -10.01
CA GLU A 15 -3.18 12.30 -10.66
C GLU A 15 -3.71 12.48 -12.11
N SER A 16 -3.15 11.71 -13.04
CA SER A 16 -3.80 11.28 -14.29
C SER A 16 -4.19 9.80 -14.10
N GLU A 17 -5.42 9.42 -14.45
CA GLU A 17 -6.17 8.15 -14.19
C GLU A 17 -5.47 6.80 -14.48
N THR A 18 -4.17 6.75 -14.72
CA THR A 18 -3.46 5.52 -15.05
C THR A 18 -3.27 4.68 -13.81
N THR A 19 -4.03 3.59 -13.73
CA THR A 19 -3.71 2.37 -12.96
C THR A 19 -2.20 2.19 -12.97
N LEU A 20 -1.52 2.37 -11.83
CA LEU A 20 -0.05 2.32 -11.82
C LEU A 20 0.40 0.97 -12.39
N GLU A 21 1.03 1.03 -13.56
CA GLU A 21 1.68 -0.12 -14.17
C GLU A 21 2.75 -0.66 -13.21
N GLU A 22 3.07 -1.95 -13.30
CA GLU A 22 4.17 -2.58 -12.55
C GLU A 22 5.50 -1.82 -12.70
N SER A 23 5.67 -1.12 -13.83
CA SER A 23 6.80 -0.25 -14.14
C SER A 23 6.94 0.90 -13.13
N ILE A 24 5.84 1.49 -12.65
CA ILE A 24 5.87 2.62 -11.72
C ILE A 24 6.24 2.18 -10.31
N GLU A 25 5.73 1.04 -9.85
CA GLU A 25 6.10 0.49 -8.55
C GLU A 25 7.61 0.23 -8.46
N SER A 26 8.18 -0.41 -9.50
CA SER A 26 9.62 -0.66 -9.60
C SER A 26 10.43 0.64 -9.63
N ASN A 27 10.00 1.61 -10.45
CA ASN A 27 10.64 2.92 -10.52
C ASN A 27 10.59 3.68 -9.20
N LEU A 28 9.46 3.63 -8.49
CA LEU A 28 9.31 4.27 -7.18
C LEU A 28 10.25 3.65 -6.16
N LYS A 29 10.32 2.30 -6.08
CA LYS A 29 11.26 1.59 -5.21
C LYS A 29 12.71 1.97 -5.50
N HIS A 30 13.07 2.05 -6.77
CA HIS A 30 14.43 2.39 -7.19
C HIS A 30 14.76 3.85 -6.85
N TYR A 31 13.87 4.79 -7.19
CA TYR A 31 14.06 6.21 -6.94
C TYR A 31 14.12 6.54 -5.44
N THR A 32 13.37 5.82 -4.62
CA THR A 32 13.37 5.95 -3.14
C THR A 32 14.28 4.91 -2.47
N GLY A 33 15.13 4.24 -3.24
CA GLY A 33 15.96 3.12 -2.81
C GLY A 33 17.25 3.53 -2.10
N GLY A 34 17.67 4.79 -2.23
CA GLY A 34 18.97 5.26 -1.74
C GLY A 34 20.15 4.91 -2.64
N THR A 35 19.90 4.45 -3.86
CA THR A 35 20.91 4.13 -4.87
C THR A 35 20.95 5.18 -5.99
N MET A 36 21.99 5.14 -6.82
CA MET A 36 22.03 5.97 -8.03
C MET A 36 20.88 5.59 -8.98
N TYR A 37 20.25 6.62 -9.53
CA TYR A 37 19.17 6.51 -10.50
C TYR A 37 19.65 7.01 -11.87
N SER A 38 19.23 6.33 -12.95
CA SER A 38 19.57 6.72 -14.32
C SER A 38 18.58 7.76 -14.83
N PHE A 39 19.07 8.97 -15.07
CA PHE A 39 18.28 10.08 -15.62
C PHE A 39 18.48 10.16 -17.13
N LYS A 40 17.37 10.07 -17.88
CA LYS A 40 17.38 10.18 -19.35
C LYS A 40 16.66 11.46 -19.79
N LYS A 41 17.42 12.46 -20.22
CA LYS A 41 16.88 13.70 -20.81
C LYS A 41 16.83 13.58 -22.33
N MET A 42 15.72 14.02 -22.92
CA MET A 42 15.56 13.99 -24.37
C MET A 42 16.72 14.74 -25.03
N TYR A 43 17.29 14.15 -26.08
CA TYR A 43 18.43 14.70 -26.83
C TYR A 43 19.72 14.90 -26.02
N LYS A 44 19.89 14.22 -24.89
CA LYS A 44 21.14 14.22 -24.10
C LYS A 44 21.56 12.80 -23.72
N PRO A 45 22.87 12.53 -23.53
CA PRO A 45 23.30 11.25 -23.00
C PRO A 45 22.70 11.02 -21.61
N PRO A 46 22.32 9.78 -21.26
CA PRO A 46 21.87 9.46 -19.91
C PRO A 46 23.02 9.66 -18.92
N PHE A 47 22.66 9.98 -17.67
CA PHE A 47 23.63 10.09 -16.58
C PHE A 47 23.05 9.48 -15.30
N SER A 48 23.93 8.97 -14.43
CA SER A 48 23.55 8.40 -13.14
C SER A 48 23.83 9.40 -12.02
N ALA A 49 22.85 9.60 -11.15
CA ALA A 49 23.03 10.42 -9.95
C ALA A 49 22.10 9.96 -8.83
N TYR A 50 22.36 10.41 -7.60
CA TYR A 50 21.42 10.17 -6.50
C TYR A 50 20.16 11.02 -6.65
N PRO A 51 18.95 10.44 -6.48
CA PRO A 51 17.71 11.19 -6.40
C PRO A 51 17.75 12.28 -5.32
N THR A 52 17.47 13.53 -5.70
CA THR A 52 17.47 14.67 -4.77
C THR A 52 16.06 15.08 -4.33
N ALA A 53 15.06 14.84 -5.17
CA ALA A 53 13.70 15.30 -4.91
C ALA A 53 12.92 14.32 -4.04
N LYS A 54 12.11 14.83 -3.12
CA LYS A 54 11.02 14.06 -2.51
C LYS A 54 9.85 14.00 -3.47
N ILE A 55 9.13 12.88 -3.49
CA ILE A 55 7.94 12.71 -4.34
C ILE A 55 6.71 12.94 -3.48
N MET A 56 5.82 13.81 -3.96
CA MET A 56 4.49 14.03 -3.40
C MET A 56 3.46 13.77 -4.51
N ILE A 57 2.48 12.92 -4.20
CA ILE A 57 1.40 12.59 -5.10
C ILE A 57 0.11 13.09 -4.46
N VAL A 58 -0.62 13.94 -5.17
CA VAL A 58 -1.94 14.42 -4.76
C VAL A 58 -2.96 13.64 -5.57
N THR A 59 -3.77 12.83 -4.89
CA THR A 59 -4.68 11.86 -5.51
C THR A 59 -5.95 11.70 -4.69
N ASN A 60 -7.06 11.43 -5.39
CA ASN A 60 -8.31 10.98 -4.79
C ASN A 60 -8.40 9.44 -4.69
N HIS A 61 -7.62 8.74 -5.51
CA HIS A 61 -7.62 7.28 -5.61
C HIS A 61 -6.21 6.74 -5.39
N LEU A 62 -5.98 6.13 -4.22
CA LEU A 62 -4.68 5.53 -3.96
C LEU A 62 -4.32 4.50 -5.04
N PRO A 63 -3.07 4.50 -5.51
CA PRO A 63 -2.68 3.64 -6.62
C PRO A 63 -2.79 2.15 -6.26
N ALA A 64 -2.78 1.25 -7.25
CA ALA A 64 -2.72 -0.18 -6.94
C ALA A 64 -1.27 -0.65 -6.80
N PHE A 65 -0.83 -1.06 -5.61
CA PHE A 65 0.45 -1.76 -5.45
C PHE A 65 0.26 -3.28 -5.50
N LYS A 66 1.21 -3.96 -6.15
CA LYS A 66 1.27 -5.42 -6.21
C LYS A 66 2.35 -5.97 -5.26
N ASP A 67 3.19 -5.09 -4.69
CA ASP A 67 4.18 -5.49 -3.70
C ASP A 67 3.53 -6.20 -2.52
N THR A 68 4.01 -7.41 -2.26
CA THR A 68 3.62 -8.20 -1.09
C THR A 68 4.70 -8.18 0.00
N SER A 69 5.86 -7.59 -0.30
CA SER A 69 6.90 -7.30 0.67
C SER A 69 6.69 -5.92 1.28
N ASP A 70 7.39 -5.60 2.37
CA ASP A 70 7.37 -4.27 2.98
C ASP A 70 8.07 -3.18 2.17
N GLY A 71 8.62 -3.52 1.00
CA GLY A 71 9.43 -2.65 0.15
C GLY A 71 8.75 -1.31 -0.13
N VAL A 72 7.59 -1.30 -0.78
CA VAL A 72 6.85 -0.05 -1.02
C VAL A 72 6.24 0.50 0.27
N TRP A 73 5.65 -0.35 1.10
CA TRP A 73 4.85 0.07 2.26
C TRP A 73 5.64 0.92 3.26
N ARG A 74 6.91 0.58 3.53
CA ARG A 74 7.77 1.36 4.44
C ARG A 74 8.23 2.71 3.91
N ARG A 75 7.93 3.03 2.64
CA ARG A 75 8.33 4.27 1.94
C ARG A 75 7.16 5.23 1.74
N LEU A 76 5.94 4.80 2.03
CA LEU A 76 4.73 5.60 1.87
C LEU A 76 4.44 6.39 3.14
N LEU A 77 4.05 7.65 2.96
CA LEU A 77 3.39 8.46 3.97
C LEU A 77 2.10 8.98 3.36
N ILE A 78 0.95 8.54 3.89
CA ILE A 78 -0.37 8.97 3.42
C ILE A 78 -0.92 9.98 4.40
N VAL A 79 -1.17 11.20 3.93
CA VAL A 79 -1.80 12.28 4.69
C VAL A 79 -3.23 12.45 4.17
N PRO A 80 -4.25 11.94 4.87
CA PRO A 80 -5.63 12.01 4.39
C PRO A 80 -6.24 13.41 4.60
N PHE A 81 -6.84 13.96 3.54
CA PHE A 81 -7.55 15.25 3.55
C PHE A 81 -9.06 15.02 3.59
N ASP A 82 -9.58 14.53 4.73
CA ASP A 82 -10.98 14.09 4.83
C ASP A 82 -11.99 15.23 5.08
N TYR A 83 -11.52 16.46 5.27
CA TYR A 83 -12.41 17.60 5.56
C TYR A 83 -12.77 18.35 4.27
N ALA A 84 -14.01 18.18 3.82
CA ALA A 84 -14.58 18.99 2.77
C ALA A 84 -15.03 20.36 3.31
N VAL A 85 -14.41 21.44 2.83
CA VAL A 85 -14.77 22.80 3.24
C VAL A 85 -16.19 23.14 2.75
N PRO A 86 -17.14 23.50 3.63
CA PRO A 86 -18.51 23.88 3.24
C PRO A 86 -18.53 25.07 2.26
N LYS A 87 -19.46 25.07 1.29
CA LYS A 87 -19.53 26.08 0.21
C LYS A 87 -19.51 27.53 0.73
N ASN A 88 -20.19 27.81 1.83
CA ASN A 88 -20.25 29.14 2.45
C ASN A 88 -18.95 29.58 3.14
N ARG A 89 -18.01 28.66 3.38
CA ARG A 89 -16.68 28.93 3.96
C ARG A 89 -15.55 28.89 2.91
N GLN A 90 -15.86 28.57 1.66
CA GLN A 90 -14.86 28.51 0.60
C GLN A 90 -14.47 29.91 0.14
N VAL A 91 -13.16 30.17 0.10
CA VAL A 91 -12.59 31.40 -0.45
C VAL A 91 -12.17 31.14 -1.89
N LYS A 92 -12.83 31.79 -2.86
CA LYS A 92 -12.43 31.71 -4.27
C LYS A 92 -11.04 32.33 -4.45
N GLY A 93 -10.17 31.66 -5.19
CA GLY A 93 -8.80 32.14 -5.43
C GLY A 93 -7.93 32.15 -4.17
N LEU A 94 -8.20 31.27 -3.20
CA LEU A 94 -7.47 31.20 -1.92
C LEU A 94 -5.95 31.20 -2.11
N ALA A 95 -5.42 30.40 -3.05
CA ALA A 95 -3.99 30.33 -3.32
C ALA A 95 -3.42 31.71 -3.71
N SER A 96 -4.05 32.41 -4.65
CA SER A 96 -3.64 33.76 -5.07
C SER A 96 -3.68 34.74 -3.91
N LYS A 97 -4.73 34.69 -3.07
CA LYS A 97 -4.86 35.54 -1.89
C LYS A 97 -3.72 35.29 -0.90
N ILE A 98 -3.42 34.03 -0.59
CA ILE A 98 -2.31 33.67 0.32
C ILE A 98 -0.99 34.18 -0.24
N ILE A 99 -0.73 33.96 -1.53
CA ILE A 99 0.52 34.39 -2.18
C ILE A 99 0.70 35.91 -2.09
N THR A 100 -0.36 36.69 -2.33
CA THR A 100 -0.27 38.16 -2.37
C THR A 100 -0.28 38.81 -0.99
N THR A 101 -0.90 38.18 0.02
CA THR A 101 -1.15 38.84 1.32
C THR A 101 -0.54 38.15 2.54
N GLU A 102 -0.28 36.85 2.49
CA GLU A 102 0.07 36.05 3.68
C GLU A 102 1.38 35.26 3.53
N MET A 103 2.07 35.36 2.40
CA MET A 103 3.29 34.60 2.11
C MET A 103 4.37 34.69 3.20
N PRO A 104 4.67 35.88 3.80
CA PRO A 104 5.62 35.95 4.91
C PRO A 104 5.20 35.10 6.13
N GLY A 105 3.90 35.06 6.42
CA GLY A 105 3.34 34.25 7.50
C GLY A 105 3.45 32.75 7.22
N VAL A 106 3.17 32.33 5.99
CA VAL A 106 3.33 30.93 5.55
C VAL A 106 4.80 30.50 5.67
N LEU A 107 5.74 31.33 5.24
CA LEU A 107 7.17 31.05 5.36
C LEU A 107 7.60 30.96 6.83
N ALA A 108 7.17 31.90 7.67
CA ALA A 108 7.47 31.88 9.11
C ALA A 108 6.95 30.59 9.78
N TRP A 109 5.73 30.15 9.41
CA TRP A 109 5.15 28.90 9.88
C TRP A 109 5.95 27.67 9.41
N ALA A 110 6.36 27.64 8.14
CA ALA A 110 7.17 26.57 7.58
C ALA A 110 8.56 26.48 8.26
N LEU A 111 9.22 27.62 8.51
CA LEU A 111 10.50 27.67 9.23
C LEU A 111 10.37 27.19 10.68
N LYS A 112 9.27 27.56 11.36
CA LYS A 112 8.96 27.04 12.71
C LYS A 112 8.77 25.53 12.68
N GLY A 113 8.10 25.01 11.65
CA GLY A 113 7.96 23.57 11.39
C GLY A 113 9.31 22.88 11.17
N ALA A 114 10.18 23.45 10.33
CA ALA A 114 11.52 22.91 10.06
C ALA A 114 12.37 22.80 11.32
N ARG A 115 12.39 23.84 12.18
CA ARG A 115 13.11 23.78 13.47
C ARG A 115 12.57 22.70 14.41
N LYS A 116 11.25 22.49 14.43
CA LYS A 116 10.66 21.38 15.20
C LYS A 116 11.07 20.03 14.62
N LEU A 117 11.09 19.90 13.30
CA LEU A 117 11.48 18.69 12.60
C LEU A 117 12.95 18.33 12.88
N GLU A 118 13.86 19.30 12.86
CA GLU A 118 15.27 19.08 13.23
C GLU A 118 15.43 18.59 14.67
N LYS A 119 14.63 19.13 15.60
CA LYS A 119 14.73 18.78 17.02
C LYS A 119 14.08 17.44 17.37
N TYR A 120 12.92 17.12 16.78
CA TYR A 120 12.07 16.01 17.20
C TYR A 120 11.91 14.91 16.15
N GLY A 121 12.38 15.14 14.92
CA GLY A 121 12.11 14.24 13.79
C GLY A 121 10.67 14.34 13.28
N PHE A 122 10.35 13.50 12.29
CA PHE A 122 9.00 13.41 11.75
C PHE A 122 8.08 12.72 12.75
N ILE A 123 6.95 13.36 13.04
CA ILE A 123 5.85 12.76 13.79
C ILE A 123 4.85 12.24 12.76
N VAL A 124 4.54 10.94 12.82
CA VAL A 124 3.51 10.32 11.99
C VAL A 124 2.25 10.17 12.84
N PRO A 125 1.18 10.97 12.59
CA PRO A 125 -0.05 10.83 13.34
C PRO A 125 -0.72 9.46 13.12
N ASP A 126 -1.42 8.95 14.13
CA ASP A 126 -2.15 7.68 14.07
C ASP A 126 -3.07 7.57 12.85
N LYS A 127 -3.67 8.69 12.44
CA LYS A 127 -4.54 8.75 11.27
C LYS A 127 -3.81 8.36 9.98
N CYS A 128 -2.54 8.76 9.84
CA CYS A 128 -1.70 8.39 8.69
C CYS A 128 -1.35 6.89 8.75
N THR A 129 -0.96 6.40 9.93
CA THR A 129 -0.64 4.98 10.16
C THR A 129 -1.83 4.08 9.86
N LYS A 130 -3.02 4.44 10.36
CA LYS A 130 -4.27 3.72 10.09
C LYS A 130 -4.61 3.71 8.61
N LYS A 131 -4.43 4.84 7.91
CA LYS A 131 -4.72 4.92 6.48
C LYS A 131 -3.80 4.05 5.64
N ILE A 132 -2.51 3.97 5.99
CA ILE A 132 -1.56 3.04 5.34
C ILE A 132 -1.95 1.59 5.60
N ALA A 133 -2.36 1.25 6.82
CA ALA A 133 -2.77 -0.11 7.18
C ALA A 133 -4.06 -0.54 6.44
N GLU A 134 -5.07 0.34 6.36
CA GLU A 134 -6.27 0.14 5.53
C GLU A 134 -5.90 -0.10 4.06
N TYR A 135 -5.09 0.79 3.49
CA TYR A 135 -4.66 0.70 2.10
C TYR A 135 -3.86 -0.58 1.80
N ARG A 136 -2.99 -1.03 2.72
CA ARG A 136 -2.28 -2.31 2.60
C ARG A 136 -3.24 -3.50 2.60
N ARG A 137 -4.25 -3.49 3.49
CA ARG A 137 -5.27 -4.54 3.56
C ARG A 137 -6.07 -4.63 2.27
N GLU A 138 -6.49 -3.50 1.71
CA GLU A 138 -7.17 -3.45 0.41
C GLU A 138 -6.30 -3.96 -0.74
N ALA A 139 -5.03 -3.53 -0.79
CA ALA A 139 -4.10 -3.95 -1.83
C ALA A 139 -3.76 -5.45 -1.76
N ILE A 140 -3.67 -6.01 -0.55
CA ILE A 140 -3.25 -7.39 -0.28
C ILE A 140 -4.29 -8.15 0.58
N ALA A 141 -5.54 -8.12 0.12
CA ALA A 141 -6.66 -8.86 0.71
C ALA A 141 -6.34 -10.32 1.03
N GLU A 142 -5.65 -11.02 0.12
CA GLU A 142 -5.27 -12.44 0.32
C GLU A 142 -4.36 -12.66 1.52
N MET A 143 -3.37 -11.79 1.72
CA MET A 143 -2.40 -11.95 2.82
C MET A 143 -3.07 -11.63 4.15
N THR A 144 -3.88 -10.55 4.17
CA THR A 144 -4.66 -10.16 5.35
C THR A 144 -5.58 -11.29 5.80
N PHE A 145 -6.37 -11.86 4.87
CA PHE A 145 -7.23 -13.00 5.17
C PHE A 145 -6.46 -14.18 5.75
N LEU A 146 -5.31 -14.53 5.17
CA LEU A 146 -4.49 -15.66 5.62
C LEU A 146 -3.94 -15.43 7.02
N GLU A 147 -3.39 -14.24 7.30
CA GLU A 147 -2.77 -13.90 8.59
C GLU A 147 -3.79 -13.75 9.73
N GLU A 148 -4.98 -13.25 9.44
CA GLU A 148 -6.04 -13.07 10.45
C GLU A 148 -6.77 -14.36 10.82
N ASN A 149 -6.84 -15.33 9.89
CA ASN A 149 -7.73 -16.48 10.06
C ASN A 149 -7.02 -17.81 10.17
N PHE A 150 -5.75 -17.91 9.77
CA PHE A 150 -5.04 -19.19 9.73
C PHE A 150 -3.70 -19.13 10.44
N GLU A 151 -3.27 -20.28 10.97
CA GLU A 151 -1.97 -20.47 11.59
C GLU A 151 -1.37 -21.81 11.15
N VAL A 152 -0.05 -21.97 11.36
CA VAL A 152 0.65 -23.21 11.01
C VAL A 152 0.28 -24.31 11.99
N ASP A 153 -0.09 -25.47 11.46
CA ASP A 153 -0.31 -26.69 12.22
C ASP A 153 -0.11 -27.90 11.32
N ASP A 154 0.87 -28.75 11.66
CA ASP A 154 1.32 -29.85 10.81
C ASP A 154 0.34 -31.02 10.74
N ASP A 155 -0.54 -31.16 11.75
CA ASP A 155 -1.46 -32.29 11.89
C ASP A 155 -2.85 -31.98 11.33
N GLU A 156 -3.16 -30.70 11.14
CA GLU A 156 -4.45 -30.23 10.66
C GLU A 156 -4.54 -30.09 9.13
N ARG A 157 -5.78 -30.12 8.64
CA ARG A 157 -6.08 -29.91 7.23
C ARG A 157 -7.37 -29.13 7.01
N ILE A 158 -7.43 -28.43 5.89
CA ILE A 158 -8.58 -27.62 5.49
C ILE A 158 -9.00 -27.98 4.07
N GLY A 159 -10.29 -28.25 3.87
CA GLY A 159 -10.83 -28.51 2.54
C GLY A 159 -10.68 -27.28 1.63
N CYS A 160 -10.13 -27.46 0.43
CA CYS A 160 -9.88 -26.34 -0.49
C CYS A 160 -11.16 -25.61 -0.92
N SER A 161 -12.30 -26.31 -0.98
CA SER A 161 -13.61 -25.72 -1.29
C SER A 161 -14.13 -24.84 -0.16
N ALA A 162 -14.06 -25.33 1.09
CA ALA A 162 -14.41 -24.56 2.29
C ALA A 162 -13.53 -23.31 2.41
N PHE A 163 -12.21 -23.49 2.31
CA PHE A 163 -11.24 -22.39 2.33
C PHE A 163 -11.54 -21.31 1.27
N ARG A 164 -11.91 -21.71 0.05
CA ARG A 164 -12.27 -20.75 -1.01
C ARG A 164 -13.54 -19.97 -0.66
N LYS A 165 -14.54 -20.65 -0.12
CA LYS A 165 -15.79 -20.03 0.31
C LYS A 165 -15.53 -19.02 1.43
N ASP A 166 -14.77 -19.41 2.45
CA ASP A 166 -14.41 -18.54 3.57
C ASP A 166 -13.67 -17.28 3.09
N TYR A 167 -12.78 -17.41 2.10
CA TYR A 167 -12.11 -16.26 1.48
C TYR A 167 -13.07 -15.33 0.72
N GLU A 168 -14.00 -15.88 -0.06
CA GLU A 168 -14.99 -15.10 -0.80
C GLU A 168 -15.95 -14.36 0.14
N ASP A 169 -16.38 -15.04 1.21
CA ASP A 169 -17.22 -14.47 2.26
C ASP A 169 -16.48 -13.36 3.02
N TRP A 170 -15.22 -13.59 3.43
CA TRP A 170 -14.39 -12.56 4.07
C TRP A 170 -14.20 -11.33 3.16
N CYS A 171 -13.92 -11.55 1.87
CA CYS A 171 -13.79 -10.44 0.92
C CYS A 171 -15.08 -9.61 0.82
N LYS A 172 -16.24 -10.26 0.83
CA LYS A 172 -17.54 -9.58 0.81
C LYS A 172 -17.76 -8.75 2.07
N GLU A 173 -17.43 -9.27 3.25
CA GLU A 173 -17.54 -8.55 4.51
C GLU A 173 -16.61 -7.34 4.59
N GLN A 174 -15.38 -7.48 4.07
CA GLN A 174 -14.41 -6.38 4.03
C GLN A 174 -14.66 -5.38 2.88
N GLY A 175 -15.66 -5.61 2.02
CA GLY A 175 -15.95 -4.76 0.87
C GLY A 175 -14.87 -4.79 -0.22
N VAL A 176 -14.00 -5.82 -0.23
CA VAL A 176 -12.91 -5.98 -1.20
C VAL A 176 -13.26 -7.05 -2.24
N LYS A 177 -12.80 -6.88 -3.48
CA LYS A 177 -13.06 -7.86 -4.54
C LYS A 177 -12.14 -9.09 -4.37
N PRO A 178 -12.69 -10.33 -4.34
CA PRO A 178 -11.89 -11.53 -4.20
C PRO A 178 -10.99 -11.74 -5.42
N LYS A 179 -9.72 -12.05 -5.17
CA LYS A 179 -8.75 -12.35 -6.24
C LYS A 179 -8.81 -13.84 -6.62
N GLY A 180 -8.38 -14.17 -7.83
CA GLY A 180 -8.46 -15.56 -8.34
C GLY A 180 -7.58 -16.55 -7.57
N MET A 181 -7.97 -17.84 -7.58
CA MET A 181 -7.29 -18.93 -6.83
C MET A 181 -5.78 -19.02 -7.05
N ARG A 182 -5.30 -18.71 -8.27
CA ARG A 182 -3.87 -18.73 -8.58
C ARG A 182 -3.09 -17.73 -7.73
N LYS A 183 -3.65 -16.53 -7.51
CA LYS A 183 -3.03 -15.46 -6.71
C LYS A 183 -3.13 -15.77 -5.21
N LEU A 184 -4.27 -16.28 -4.77
CA LEU A 184 -4.46 -16.77 -3.40
C LEU A 184 -3.46 -17.89 -3.07
N SER A 185 -3.34 -18.91 -3.93
CA SER A 185 -2.37 -20.00 -3.76
C SER A 185 -0.92 -19.51 -3.74
N LYS A 186 -0.56 -18.55 -4.60
CA LYS A 186 0.79 -17.95 -4.60
C LYS A 186 1.06 -17.20 -3.30
N THR A 187 0.05 -16.53 -2.73
CA THR A 187 0.16 -15.81 -1.47
C THR A 187 0.23 -16.80 -0.30
N MET A 188 -0.57 -17.85 -0.33
CA MET A 188 -0.54 -18.92 0.67
C MET A 188 0.84 -19.59 0.77
N LYS A 189 1.51 -19.86 -0.37
CA LYS A 189 2.90 -20.36 -0.36
C LYS A 189 3.91 -19.40 0.26
N LYS A 190 3.64 -18.10 0.26
CA LYS A 190 4.50 -17.11 0.91
C LYS A 190 4.25 -17.05 2.42
N VAL A 191 2.98 -17.04 2.83
CA VAL A 191 2.58 -16.94 4.24
C VAL A 191 2.84 -18.24 4.99
N PHE A 192 2.58 -19.38 4.35
CA PHE A 192 2.74 -20.72 4.93
C PHE A 192 3.66 -21.57 4.03
N PRO A 193 4.99 -21.43 4.09
CA PRO A 193 5.90 -22.11 3.15
C PRO A 193 5.85 -23.64 3.19
N LEU A 194 5.44 -24.20 4.32
CA LEU A 194 5.42 -25.65 4.58
C LEU A 194 4.09 -26.31 4.21
N TYR A 195 3.06 -25.54 3.85
CA TYR A 195 1.77 -26.12 3.49
C TYR A 195 1.89 -27.03 2.27
N SER A 196 1.04 -28.05 2.18
CA SER A 196 0.94 -28.88 0.99
C SER A 196 -0.50 -29.09 0.55
N ARG A 197 -0.74 -29.03 -0.75
CA ARG A 197 -2.04 -29.35 -1.34
C ARG A 197 -2.03 -30.80 -1.80
N ARG A 198 -2.88 -31.65 -1.21
CA ARG A 198 -2.98 -33.07 -1.57
C ARG A 198 -4.43 -33.44 -1.84
N ARG A 199 -4.63 -34.43 -2.69
CA ARG A 199 -5.94 -35.06 -2.85
C ARG A 199 -6.08 -36.13 -1.77
N SER A 200 -7.16 -36.09 -1.01
CA SER A 200 -7.40 -37.02 0.08
C SER A 200 -8.89 -37.38 0.14
N ARG A 201 -9.20 -38.49 0.82
CA ARG A 201 -10.57 -38.90 1.10
C ARG A 201 -10.97 -38.46 2.50
N GLU A 202 -12.16 -37.94 2.62
CA GLU A 202 -12.84 -37.66 3.89
C GLU A 202 -14.18 -38.39 3.87
N GLY A 203 -14.20 -39.59 4.48
CA GLY A 203 -15.32 -40.50 4.33
C GLY A 203 -15.53 -40.93 2.86
N ALA A 204 -16.73 -40.68 2.32
CA ALA A 204 -17.10 -41.00 0.95
C ALA A 204 -16.64 -39.95 -0.08
N ASP A 205 -16.27 -38.74 0.36
CA ASP A 205 -15.97 -37.63 -0.52
C ASP A 205 -14.47 -37.53 -0.83
N LEU A 206 -14.16 -37.35 -2.13
CA LEU A 206 -12.80 -37.20 -2.64
C LEU A 206 -12.53 -35.74 -2.97
N GLY A 207 -11.72 -35.08 -2.15
CA GLY A 207 -11.46 -33.64 -2.22
C GLY A 207 -9.99 -33.28 -2.31
N TYR A 208 -9.71 -31.99 -2.54
CA TYR A 208 -8.39 -31.42 -2.31
C TYR A 208 -8.37 -30.74 -0.94
N PHE A 209 -7.28 -30.95 -0.22
CA PHE A 209 -7.05 -30.40 1.10
C PHE A 209 -5.71 -29.68 1.16
N TYR A 210 -5.67 -28.62 1.94
CA TYR A 210 -4.44 -27.96 2.37
C TYR A 210 -4.04 -28.54 3.72
N TYR A 211 -2.82 -29.09 3.81
CA TYR A 211 -2.20 -29.62 5.01
C TYR A 211 -1.16 -28.64 5.54
N GLY A 212 -0.89 -28.66 6.84
CA GLY A 212 0.11 -27.78 7.46
C GLY A 212 -0.44 -26.42 7.90
N ILE A 213 -1.77 -26.26 7.87
CA ILE A 213 -2.47 -25.04 8.27
C ILE A 213 -3.78 -25.39 8.98
N LYS A 214 -4.14 -24.60 9.98
CA LYS A 214 -5.46 -24.64 10.64
C LYS A 214 -6.08 -23.27 10.75
N ILE A 215 -7.39 -23.24 11.02
CA ILE A 215 -8.11 -22.01 11.33
C ILE A 215 -7.77 -21.60 12.78
N GLN A 216 -7.40 -20.34 12.99
CA GLN A 216 -7.14 -19.80 14.32
C GLN A 216 -8.41 -19.84 15.17
N ARG A 217 -8.31 -20.15 16.46
CA ARG A 217 -9.48 -20.22 17.37
C ARG A 217 -10.28 -18.92 17.48
N GLN A 218 -9.62 -17.79 17.29
CA GLN A 218 -10.23 -16.45 17.33
C GLN A 218 -10.89 -16.04 16.00
N SER A 219 -10.69 -16.83 14.94
CA SER A 219 -11.30 -16.59 13.64
C SER A 219 -12.80 -16.91 13.68
N ILE A 220 -13.60 -16.07 13.03
CA ILE A 220 -15.03 -16.31 12.84
C ILE A 220 -15.33 -17.56 12.00
N TYR A 221 -14.34 -18.07 11.27
CA TYR A 221 -14.44 -19.30 10.47
C TYR A 221 -14.12 -20.56 11.29
N TYR A 222 -13.67 -20.42 12.55
CA TYR A 222 -13.36 -21.56 13.40
C TYR A 222 -14.65 -22.30 13.79
N LYS A 223 -14.67 -23.60 13.53
CA LYS A 223 -15.76 -24.50 13.97
C LYS A 223 -15.20 -25.35 15.10
N ALA A 224 -15.80 -25.20 16.29
CA ALA A 224 -15.46 -25.97 17.49
C ALA A 224 -15.81 -27.45 17.38
#